data_AF-A0A200J7W2-F1
#
_entry.id   AF-A0A200J7W2-F1
#
_cell.length_a   1.000
_cell.length_b   1.000
_cell.length_c   1.000
_cell.angle_alpha   90.00
_cell.angle_beta   90.00
_cell.angle_gamma   90.00
#
_symmetry.space_group_name_H-M   'P 1'
#
loop_
_entity.id
_entity.type
_entity.pdbx_description
1 polymer ?
#
loop_
_entity_poly.entity_id
_entity_poly.type
_entity_poly.pdbx_seq_one_letter_code
_entity_poly.pdbx_strand_id
1 'polypeptide(L)' 'MKCFFEVEGDPTLYYFDGKGITGIAHPDEKGILNTIYKANYGKDMPTVRRAVGWFSRLRSVSTRPLVK' A
#
# COMPACT_ATOMS: atom_id res chain seq x y z
N MET A 1 8.70 0.45 -4.92
CA MET A 1 7.79 1.62 -4.98
C MET A 1 6.92 1.57 -3.74
N LYS A 2 6.77 2.68 -3.00
CA LYS A 2 5.86 2.75 -1.84
C LYS A 2 4.59 3.50 -2.24
N CYS A 3 3.43 2.96 -1.91
CA CYS A 3 2.16 3.59 -2.27
C CYS A 3 1.04 3.20 -1.31
N PHE A 4 0.03 4.05 -1.22
CA PHE A 4 -1.26 3.64 -0.67
C PHE A 4 -2.08 2.93 -1.74
N PHE A 5 -2.89 1.99 -1.30
CA PHE A 5 -3.67 1.14 -2.17
C PHE A 5 -5.10 1.02 -1.64
N GLU A 6 -6.06 1.34 -2.50
CA GLU A 6 -7.48 1.25 -2.21
C GLU A 6 -8.10 0.15 -3.08
N VAL A 7 -8.89 -0.71 -2.44
CA VAL A 7 -9.56 -1.82 -3.11
C VAL A 7 -11.02 -1.44 -3.31
N GLU A 8 -11.51 -1.53 -4.54
CA GLU A 8 -12.92 -1.23 -4.81
C GLU A 8 -13.85 -2.18 -4.06
N GLY A 9 -14.77 -1.63 -3.25
CA GLY A 9 -15.68 -2.42 -2.43
C GLY A 9 -15.11 -2.80 -1.05
N ASP A 10 -13.88 -2.42 -0.73
CA ASP A 10 -13.29 -2.54 0.61
C ASP A 10 -13.03 -1.13 1.17
N PRO A 11 -13.57 -0.77 2.35
CA PRO A 11 -13.29 0.53 2.96
C PRO A 11 -11.85 0.64 3.51
N THR A 12 -11.09 -0.46 3.53
CA THR A 12 -9.74 -0.51 4.09
C THR A 12 -8.73 0.14 3.15
N LEU A 13 -7.95 1.07 3.69
CA LEU A 13 -6.77 1.60 3.02
C LEU A 13 -5.59 0.65 3.29
N TYR A 14 -4.85 0.30 2.24
CA TYR A 14 -3.66 -0.52 2.37
C TYR A 14 -2.40 0.31 2.09
N TYR A 15 -1.29 -0.08 2.68
CA TYR A 15 0.04 0.45 2.42
C TYR A 15 0.92 -0.64 1.83
N PHE A 16 1.57 -0.32 0.70
CA PHE A 16 2.57 -1.16 0.08
C PHE A 16 3.95 -0.56 0.33
N ASP A 17 4.82 -1.30 1.01
CA ASP A 17 6.18 -0.84 1.36
C ASP A 17 7.23 -1.14 0.27
N GLY A 18 6.81 -1.80 -0.82
CA GLY A 18 7.67 -2.30 -1.88
C GLY A 18 7.93 -3.81 -1.83
N LYS A 19 7.54 -4.49 -0.75
CA LYS A 19 7.70 -5.95 -0.55
C LYS A 19 6.39 -6.61 -0.13
N GLY A 20 5.63 -5.97 0.75
CA GLY A 20 4.39 -6.47 1.30
C GLY A 20 3.30 -5.42 1.40
N ILE A 21 2.10 -5.88 1.71
CA ILE A 21 0.90 -5.05 1.89
C ILE A 21 0.47 -5.13 3.35
N THR A 22 0.26 -3.98 3.97
CA THR A 22 -0.28 -3.85 5.32
C THR A 22 -1.57 -3.05 5.29
N GLY A 23 -2.61 -3.51 5.99
CA GLY A 23 -3.84 -2.74 6.16
C GLY A 23 -3.59 -1.58 7.13
N ILE A 24 -3.97 -0.37 6.74
CA ILE A 24 -3.99 0.81 7.60
C ILE A 24 -5.31 0.79 8.36
N ALA A 25 -5.21 0.72 9.68
CA ALA A 25 -6.39 0.71 10.56
C ALA A 25 -6.69 2.09 11.13
N HIS A 26 -5.69 2.97 11.23
CA HIS A 26 -5.84 4.29 11.85
C HIS A 26 -5.49 5.42 10.86
N PRO A 27 -6.30 6.50 10.79
CA PRO A 27 -6.04 7.63 9.89
C PRO A 27 -4.67 8.29 10.12
N ASP A 28 -4.17 8.28 11.37
CA ASP A 28 -2.85 8.83 11.69
C ASP A 28 -1.69 8.07 11.02
N GLU A 29 -1.83 6.75 10.81
CA GLU A 29 -0.80 5.94 10.14
C GLU A 29 -0.60 6.44 8.70
N LYS A 30 -1.70 6.78 8.00
CA LYS A 30 -1.64 7.39 6.66
C LYS A 30 -0.88 8.72 6.70
N GLY A 31 -1.18 9.57 7.67
CA GLY A 31 -0.55 10.88 7.83
C GLY A 31 0.95 10.77 8.07
N ILE A 32 1.38 9.90 8.98
CA ILE A 32 2.79 9.67 9.30
C ILE A 32 3.53 9.08 8.09
N LEU A 33 2.99 8.05 7.46
CA LEU A 33 3.60 7.41 6.29
C LEU A 33 3.77 8.40 5.13
N ASN A 34 2.76 9.24 4.88
CA ASN A 34 2.83 10.27 3.86
C ASN A 34 3.88 11.35 4.20
N THR A 35 3.96 11.76 5.47
CA THR A 35 4.95 12.73 5.96
C THR A 35 6.37 12.21 5.78
N ILE A 36 6.63 10.96 6.16
CA ILE A 36 7.93 10.30 5.96
C ILE A 36 8.25 10.22 4.47
N TYR A 37 7.30 9.80 3.63
CA TYR A 37 7.51 9.71 2.20
C TYR A 37 7.85 11.09 1.59
N LYS A 38 7.11 12.14 1.96
CA LYS A 38 7.34 13.50 1.50
C LYS A 38 8.71 14.05 1.92
N ALA A 39 9.16 13.75 3.14
CA ALA A 39 10.49 14.13 3.59
C ALA A 39 11.61 13.46 2.76
N ASN A 40 11.38 12.26 2.23
CA ASN A 40 12.36 11.52 1.43
C ASN A 40 12.33 11.86 -0.07
N TYR A 41 11.15 12.15 -0.62
CA TYR A 41 10.95 12.27 -2.07
C TYR A 41 10.45 13.65 -2.52
N GLY A 42 10.20 14.58 -1.59
CA GLY A 42 9.72 15.94 -1.87
C GLY A 42 8.27 16.02 -2.38
N LYS A 43 7.53 14.90 -2.37
CA LYS A 43 6.15 14.81 -2.86
C LYS A 43 5.33 13.83 -2.04
N ASP A 44 4.02 14.00 -2.09
CA ASP A 44 3.08 13.10 -1.42
C ASP A 44 3.12 11.68 -2.03
N MET A 45 2.83 10.69 -1.19
CA MET A 45 2.84 9.29 -1.55
C MET A 45 1.70 8.98 -2.52
N PRO A 46 1.99 8.32 -3.66
CA PRO A 46 0.96 7.98 -4.62
C PRO A 46 -0.09 7.05 -4.00
N THR A 47 -1.35 7.31 -4.32
CA THR A 47 -2.49 6.44 -3.97
C THR A 47 -2.99 5.77 -5.25
N VAL A 48 -3.11 4.44 -5.22
CA VAL A 48 -3.54 3.64 -6.37
C VAL A 48 -4.84 2.93 -6.01
N ARG A 49 -5.90 3.19 -6.77
CA ARG A 49 -7.18 2.51 -6.63
C ARG A 49 -7.34 1.42 -7.69
N ARG A 50 -7.70 0.20 -7.29
CA ARG A 50 -7.89 -0.94 -8.21
C ARG A 50 -9.03 -1.87 -7.76
N ALA A 51 -9.53 -2.65 -8.71
CA ALA A 51 -10.53 -3.69 -8.47
C ALA A 51 -10.00 -4.82 -7.57
N VAL A 52 -10.91 -5.47 -6.84
CA VAL A 52 -10.65 -6.57 -5.87
C VAL A 52 -9.77 -7.69 -6.44
N GLY A 53 -9.97 -8.05 -7.72
CA GLY A 53 -9.20 -9.11 -8.36
C GLY A 53 -7.68 -8.85 -8.39
N TRP A 54 -7.26 -7.59 -8.41
CA TRP A 54 -5.85 -7.22 -8.33
C TRP A 54 -5.30 -7.37 -6.91
N PHE A 55 -6.07 -7.05 -5.88
CA PHE A 55 -5.65 -7.21 -4.48
C PHE A 55 -5.34 -8.67 -4.14
N SER A 56 -6.22 -9.60 -4.53
CA SER A 56 -5.99 -11.04 -4.32
C SER A 56 -4.71 -11.53 -4.99
N ARG A 57 -4.41 -11.02 -6.20
CA ARG A 57 -3.15 -11.33 -6.91
C ARG A 57 -1.94 -10.75 -6.18
N LEU A 58 -2.03 -9.50 -5.71
CA LEU A 58 -0.94 -8.81 -5.03
C LEU A 58 -0.62 -9.48 -3.68
N ARG A 59 -1.65 -9.89 -2.94
CA ARG A 59 -1.50 -10.68 -1.70
C ARG A 59 -0.87 -12.05 -1.98
N SER A 60 -1.30 -12.73 -3.04
CA SER A 60 -0.70 -14.00 -3.48
C SER A 60 0.78 -13.85 -3.86
N VAL A 61 1.18 -12.74 -4.48
CA VAL A 61 2.59 -12.46 -4.82
C VAL A 61 3.41 -12.12 -3.58
N SER A 62 2.86 -11.34 -2.65
CA SER A 62 3.52 -10.98 -1.39
C SER A 62 3.88 -12.20 -0.52
N THR A 63 3.16 -13.30 -0.64
CA THR A 63 3.42 -14.55 0.09
C THR A 63 4.32 -15.52 -0.66
N ARG A 64 4.78 -15.19 -1.87
CA ARG A 64 5.68 -16.08 -2.62
C ARG A 64 7.07 -16.03 -1.98
N PRO A 65 7.72 -17.19 -1.74
CA PRO A 65 9.13 -17.20 -1.40
C PRO A 65 9.90 -16.50 -2.53
N LEU A 66 10.82 -15.61 -2.15
CA LEU A 66 11.75 -15.00 -3.10
C LEU A 66 12.54 -16.14 -3.74
N VAL A 67 12.25 -16.45 -5.01
CA VAL A 67 13.10 -17.35 -5.79
C VAL A 67 14.41 -16.61 -5.96
N LYS A 68 15.46 -17.11 -5.30
CA LYS A 68 16.83 -16.62 -5.42
C LYS A 68 17.36 -16.87 -6.83
#